data_AF-A0A7I7RV18-F1
#
_entry.id   AF-A0A7I7RV18-F1
#
_cell.length_a   1.000
_cell.length_b   1.000
_cell.length_c   1.000
_cell.angle_alpha   90.00
_cell.angle_beta   90.00
_cell.angle_gamma   90.00
#
_symmetry.space_group_name_H-M   'P 1'
#
loop_
_entity.id
_entity.type
_entity.pdbx_description
1 polymer ?
#
loop_
_entity_poly.entity_id
_entity_poly.type
_entity_poly.pdbx_seq_one_letter_code
_entity_poly.pdbx_strand_id
1 'polypeptide(L)'
;MKSMNTTVRRGIAGVVATCALGVVGGTVAMPAASAAPCNASGYANTASGVLGEAGRYLDAHPGANDVLTRAATQPAGEAESSVRAYFTANTNEYFDLQRIVAPLKDLRNQCGVSVSPAQLQMLIDEL
;
A
#
# COMPACT_ATOMS: atom_id res chain seq x y z
N MET A 1 -5.59 32.17 50.24
CA MET A 1 -6.77 31.63 49.54
C MET A 1 -7.66 32.80 49.15
N LYS A 2 -7.81 33.10 47.86
CA LYS A 2 -8.67 34.15 47.34
C LYS A 2 -9.37 33.60 46.10
N SER A 3 -10.65 33.28 46.24
CA SER A 3 -11.52 32.88 45.14
C SER A 3 -12.04 34.12 44.42
N MET A 4 -12.07 34.09 43.10
CA MET A 4 -13.12 34.77 42.33
C MET A 4 -13.25 34.12 40.95
N ASN A 5 -14.40 33.48 40.74
CA ASN A 5 -14.81 32.90 39.47
C ASN A 5 -15.42 34.01 38.60
N THR A 6 -14.95 34.18 37.37
CA THR A 6 -15.64 35.01 36.37
C THR A 6 -15.98 34.17 35.16
N THR A 7 -17.27 33.86 35.04
CA THR A 7 -17.95 33.40 33.83
C THR A 7 -18.15 34.57 32.85
N VAL A 8 -18.34 34.26 31.55
CA VAL A 8 -19.10 34.99 30.48
C VAL A 8 -18.29 34.97 29.17
N ARG A 9 -18.59 34.07 28.21
CA ARG A 9 -19.62 34.09 27.13
C ARG A 9 -19.17 34.79 25.83
N ARG A 10 -19.26 34.00 24.75
CA ARG A 10 -19.69 34.29 23.36
C ARG A 10 -18.91 35.33 22.54
N GLY A 11 -18.44 34.88 21.37
CA GLY A 11 -18.06 35.74 20.24
C GLY A 11 -17.85 34.89 18.98
N ILE A 12 -18.63 35.19 17.95
CA ILE A 12 -18.72 34.52 16.65
C ILE A 12 -17.68 35.14 15.70
N ALA A 13 -17.07 34.34 14.82
CA ALA A 13 -16.40 34.66 13.54
C ALA A 13 -15.19 33.72 13.41
N GLY A 14 -14.85 33.09 12.30
CA GLY A 14 -15.10 33.36 10.90
C GLY A 14 -14.04 32.55 10.16
N VAL A 15 -14.38 32.01 9.00
CA VAL A 15 -13.54 31.15 8.17
C VAL A 15 -12.21 31.84 7.82
N VAL A 16 -11.08 31.19 8.11
CA VAL A 16 -9.83 31.37 7.36
C VAL A 16 -9.16 30.01 7.19
N ALA A 17 -9.21 29.50 5.96
CA ALA A 17 -8.33 28.45 5.49
C ALA A 17 -6.88 28.94 5.58
N THR A 18 -6.12 28.41 6.52
CA THR A 18 -4.68 28.63 6.63
C THR A 18 -3.97 27.29 6.41
N CYS A 19 -3.46 27.09 5.21
CA CYS A 19 -2.35 26.18 4.98
C CYS A 19 -1.12 26.80 5.66
N ALA A 20 -0.76 26.31 6.85
CA ALA A 20 0.54 26.57 7.45
C ALA A 20 0.96 25.39 8.32
N LEU A 21 2.11 24.83 7.95
CA LEU A 21 2.81 23.74 8.61
C LEU A 21 3.17 24.12 10.05
N GLY A 22 3.02 23.16 10.97
CA GLY A 22 3.61 23.24 12.31
C GLY A 22 2.73 22.66 13.40
N VAL A 23 2.72 21.32 13.54
CA VAL A 23 2.23 20.67 14.75
C VAL A 23 3.40 20.04 15.49
N VAL A 24 3.87 20.74 16.52
CA VAL A 24 4.60 20.15 17.65
C VAL A 24 3.57 19.67 18.65
N GLY A 25 3.45 18.35 18.78
CA GLY A 25 2.57 17.70 19.75
C GLY A 25 2.49 16.22 19.41
N GLY A 26 2.92 15.36 20.34
CA GLY A 26 3.07 13.93 20.13
C GLY A 26 1.81 13.30 19.52
N THR A 27 1.88 13.02 18.23
CA THR A 27 0.93 12.20 17.52
C THR A 27 1.57 10.83 17.38
N VAL A 28 0.85 9.79 17.82
CA VAL A 28 1.03 8.48 17.21
C VAL A 28 1.07 8.72 15.71
N ALA A 29 2.17 8.33 15.07
CA ALA A 29 2.35 8.47 13.62
C ALA A 29 1.32 7.56 12.93
N MET A 30 0.09 8.05 12.82
CA MET A 30 -0.83 7.54 11.81
C MET A 30 -0.16 7.88 10.48
N PRO A 31 0.00 6.91 9.56
CA PRO A 31 0.53 7.19 8.24
C PRO A 31 -0.27 8.34 7.65
N ALA A 32 0.32 9.54 7.60
CA ALA A 32 -0.24 10.61 6.83
C ALA A 32 -0.27 10.05 5.40
N ALA A 33 -1.46 9.93 4.83
CA ALA A 33 -1.64 9.53 3.44
C ALA A 33 -1.13 10.68 2.54
N SER A 34 0.18 10.95 2.58
CA SER A 34 0.84 11.64 1.50
C SER A 34 0.73 10.71 0.30
N ALA A 35 -0.07 11.11 -0.68
CA ALA A 35 -0.11 10.46 -1.99
C ALA A 35 1.32 10.18 -2.44
N ALA A 36 1.64 8.92 -2.74
CA ALA A 36 2.94 8.60 -3.29
C ALA A 36 3.11 9.37 -4.61
N PRO A 37 4.31 9.91 -4.89
CA PRO A 37 4.49 10.71 -6.09
C PRO A 37 4.23 9.88 -7.35
N CYS A 38 3.54 10.45 -8.33
CA CYS A 38 3.19 9.80 -9.60
C CYS A 38 4.37 9.76 -10.57
N ASN A 39 5.46 9.12 -10.17
CA ASN A 39 6.67 8.93 -10.97
C ASN A 39 7.33 7.57 -10.65
N ALA A 40 8.39 7.24 -11.38
CA ALA A 40 9.07 5.95 -11.25
C ALA A 40 9.56 5.65 -9.83
N SER A 41 10.10 6.64 -9.12
CA SER A 41 10.60 6.44 -7.75
C SER A 41 9.48 6.27 -6.73
N GLY A 42 8.35 6.97 -6.86
CA GLY A 42 7.16 6.75 -6.03
C GLY A 42 6.57 5.35 -6.20
N TYR A 43 6.51 4.87 -7.45
CA TYR A 43 6.11 3.49 -7.73
C TYR A 43 7.08 2.48 -7.11
N ALA A 44 8.38 2.64 -7.35
CA ALA A 44 9.41 1.73 -6.84
C ALA A 44 9.36 1.63 -5.31
N ASN A 45 9.28 2.76 -4.61
CA ASN A 45 9.19 2.76 -3.14
C ASN A 45 7.93 2.05 -2.63
N THR A 46 6.79 2.26 -3.28
CA THR A 46 5.53 1.57 -2.93
C THR A 46 5.64 0.07 -3.21
N ALA A 47 6.19 -0.31 -4.36
CA ALA A 47 6.41 -1.69 -4.75
C ALA A 47 7.37 -2.40 -3.81
N SER A 48 8.49 -1.78 -3.41
CA SER A 48 9.43 -2.34 -2.46
C SER A 48 8.77 -2.66 -1.11
N GLY A 49 7.91 -1.77 -0.61
CA GLY A 49 7.14 -2.03 0.62
C GLY A 49 6.18 -3.21 0.47
N VAL A 50 5.40 -3.22 -0.62
CA VAL A 50 4.45 -4.31 -0.92
C VAL A 50 5.14 -5.65 -1.11
N LEU A 51 6.26 -5.68 -1.84
CA LEU A 51 7.03 -6.91 -2.08
C LEU A 51 7.69 -7.41 -0.80
N GLY A 52 8.19 -6.51 0.07
CA GLY A 52 8.70 -6.89 1.38
C GLY A 52 7.63 -7.53 2.27
N GLU A 53 6.40 -6.98 2.27
CA GLU A 53 5.27 -7.58 2.98
C GLU A 53 4.86 -8.92 2.37
N ALA A 54 4.77 -9.00 1.05
CA ALA A 54 4.45 -10.23 0.35
C ALA A 54 5.48 -11.33 0.64
N GLY A 55 6.78 -11.01 0.66
CA GLY A 55 7.83 -11.96 1.01
C GLY A 55 7.65 -12.54 2.41
N ARG A 56 7.44 -11.68 3.42
CA ARG A 56 7.16 -12.13 4.80
C ARG A 56 5.90 -13.00 4.89
N TYR A 57 4.86 -12.62 4.16
CA TYR A 57 3.63 -13.40 4.10
C TYR A 57 3.87 -14.79 3.49
N LEU A 58 4.59 -14.87 2.38
CA LEU A 58 4.88 -16.12 1.69
C LEU A 58 5.79 -17.04 2.51
N ASP A 59 6.78 -16.49 3.23
CA ASP A 59 7.61 -17.26 4.17
C ASP A 59 6.77 -17.91 5.28
N ALA A 60 5.67 -17.26 5.70
CA ALA A 60 4.73 -17.80 6.67
C ALA A 60 3.66 -18.74 6.07
N HIS A 61 3.53 -18.77 4.73
CA HIS A 61 2.52 -19.53 3.99
C HIS A 61 3.19 -20.41 2.93
N PRO A 62 3.78 -21.56 3.32
CA PRO A 62 4.59 -22.38 2.41
C PRO A 62 3.79 -22.89 1.21
N GLY A 63 2.49 -23.16 1.34
CA GLY A 63 1.65 -23.56 0.21
C GLY A 63 1.50 -22.48 -0.86
N ALA A 64 1.26 -21.22 -0.45
CA ALA A 64 1.19 -20.09 -1.36
C ALA A 64 2.55 -19.83 -2.02
N ASN A 65 3.62 -19.92 -1.23
CA ASN A 65 4.98 -19.78 -1.74
C ASN A 65 5.32 -20.83 -2.79
N ASP A 66 5.01 -22.10 -2.52
CA ASP A 66 5.27 -23.22 -3.43
C ASP A 66 4.47 -23.10 -4.73
N VAL A 67 3.18 -22.76 -4.66
CA VAL A 67 2.37 -22.64 -5.89
C VAL A 67 2.86 -21.50 -6.76
N LEU A 68 3.21 -20.35 -6.18
CA LEU A 68 3.73 -19.21 -6.93
C LEU A 68 5.13 -19.48 -7.49
N THR A 69 5.98 -20.18 -6.74
CA THR A 69 7.34 -20.56 -7.17
C THR A 69 7.29 -21.53 -8.35
N ARG A 70 6.47 -22.59 -8.27
CA ARG A 70 6.33 -23.51 -9.41
C ARG A 70 5.68 -22.85 -10.62
N ALA A 71 4.73 -21.95 -10.41
CA ALA A 71 4.05 -21.26 -11.51
C ALA A 71 5.04 -20.49 -12.39
N ALA A 72 6.17 -20.02 -11.84
CA ALA A 72 7.21 -19.30 -12.58
C ALA A 72 7.87 -20.11 -13.71
N THR A 73 7.89 -21.44 -13.62
CA THR A 73 8.51 -22.31 -14.64
C THR A 73 7.48 -23.07 -15.49
N GLN A 74 6.19 -22.89 -15.23
CA GLN A 74 5.13 -23.58 -15.95
C GLN A 74 4.74 -22.85 -17.24
N PRO A 75 4.20 -23.56 -18.25
CA PRO A 75 3.50 -22.91 -19.36
C PRO A 75 2.38 -21.99 -18.82
N ALA A 76 2.18 -20.83 -19.44
CA ALA A 76 1.28 -19.78 -18.90
C ALA A 76 -0.12 -20.29 -18.53
N GLY A 77 -0.71 -21.16 -19.35
CA GLY A 77 -2.03 -21.74 -19.07
C GLY A 77 -2.06 -22.68 -17.85
N GLU A 78 -0.99 -23.44 -17.63
CA GLU A 78 -0.86 -24.31 -16.45
C GLU A 78 -0.55 -23.51 -15.18
N ALA A 79 0.29 -22.48 -15.31
CA ALA A 79 0.59 -21.55 -14.22
C ALA A 79 -0.70 -20.88 -13.71
N GLU A 80 -1.50 -20.31 -14.61
CA GLU A 80 -2.75 -19.65 -14.23
C GLU A 80 -3.74 -20.64 -13.58
N SER A 81 -3.89 -21.82 -14.17
CA SER A 81 -4.78 -22.86 -13.64
C SER A 81 -4.37 -23.30 -12.23
N SER A 82 -3.07 -23.54 -12.00
CA SER A 82 -2.57 -24.01 -10.71
C SER A 82 -2.69 -22.95 -9.61
N VAL A 83 -2.34 -21.69 -9.91
CA VAL A 83 -2.51 -20.57 -8.98
C VAL A 83 -3.99 -20.36 -8.65
N ARG A 84 -4.87 -20.38 -9.66
CA ARG A 84 -6.31 -20.24 -9.46
C ARG A 84 -6.88 -21.37 -8.60
N ALA A 85 -6.51 -22.62 -8.88
CA ALA A 85 -6.97 -23.77 -8.12
C ALA A 85 -6.57 -23.64 -6.64
N TYR A 86 -5.32 -23.26 -6.37
CA TYR A 86 -4.83 -23.06 -5.00
C TYR A 86 -5.59 -21.97 -4.25
N PHE A 87 -5.71 -20.77 -4.84
CA PHE A 87 -6.37 -19.64 -4.15
C PHE A 87 -7.89 -19.76 -4.08
N THR A 88 -8.51 -20.57 -4.94
CA THR A 88 -9.93 -20.92 -4.80
C THR A 88 -10.14 -21.84 -3.59
N ALA A 89 -9.22 -22.77 -3.33
CA ALA A 89 -9.24 -23.62 -2.15
C ALA A 89 -8.79 -22.89 -0.86
N ASN A 90 -7.96 -21.85 -0.99
CA ASN A 90 -7.40 -21.07 0.11
C ASN A 90 -7.84 -19.60 0.03
N THR A 91 -9.15 -19.36 0.16
CA THR A 91 -9.73 -18.04 -0.09
C THR A 91 -9.25 -16.97 0.90
N ASN A 92 -8.92 -17.36 2.14
CA ASN A 92 -8.35 -16.42 3.12
C ASN A 92 -7.02 -15.87 2.62
N GLU A 93 -6.13 -16.74 2.13
CA GLU A 93 -4.81 -16.33 1.65
C GLU A 93 -4.90 -15.43 0.40
N TYR A 94 -5.90 -15.68 -0.44
CA TYR A 94 -6.22 -14.80 -1.56
C TYR A 94 -6.58 -13.38 -1.08
N PHE A 95 -7.45 -13.26 -0.07
CA PHE A 95 -7.83 -11.95 0.47
C PHE A 95 -6.67 -11.27 1.18
N ASP A 96 -5.77 -12.03 1.80
CA ASP A 96 -4.60 -11.50 2.48
C ASP A 96 -3.62 -10.89 1.47
N LEU A 97 -3.27 -11.64 0.43
CA LEU A 97 -2.45 -11.13 -0.68
C LEU A 97 -3.12 -9.96 -1.40
N GLN A 98 -4.46 -9.98 -1.57
CA GLN A 98 -5.20 -8.84 -2.12
C GLN A 98 -5.02 -7.55 -1.31
N ARG A 99 -5.00 -7.65 0.02
CA ARG A 99 -4.74 -6.51 0.91
C ARG A 99 -3.30 -6.05 0.83
N ILE A 100 -2.35 -7.00 0.77
CA ILE A 100 -0.92 -6.70 0.63
C ILE A 100 -0.65 -5.89 -0.65
N VAL A 101 -1.28 -6.25 -1.77
CA VAL A 101 -1.09 -5.53 -3.05
C VAL A 101 -1.99 -4.30 -3.22
N ALA A 102 -2.86 -3.99 -2.26
CA ALA A 102 -3.79 -2.86 -2.35
C ALA A 102 -3.09 -1.50 -2.60
N PRO A 103 -1.96 -1.17 -1.95
CA PRO A 103 -1.28 0.10 -2.18
C PRO A 103 -0.87 0.33 -3.64
N LEU A 104 -0.51 -0.74 -4.36
CA LEU A 104 -0.18 -0.64 -5.79
C LEU A 104 -1.43 -0.41 -6.66
N LYS A 105 -2.56 -1.02 -6.30
CA LYS A 105 -3.84 -0.77 -6.98
C LYS A 105 -4.28 0.68 -6.78
N ASP A 106 -4.16 1.18 -5.55
CA ASP A 106 -4.52 2.55 -5.21
C ASP A 106 -3.64 3.56 -5.95
N LEU A 107 -2.32 3.31 -5.98
CA LEU A 107 -1.38 4.15 -6.72
C LEU A 107 -1.69 4.20 -8.22
N ARG A 108 -2.01 3.06 -8.83
CA ARG A 108 -2.44 2.98 -10.23
C ARG A 108 -3.70 3.81 -10.47
N ASN A 109 -4.69 3.68 -9.60
CA ASN A 109 -5.96 4.42 -9.71
C ASN A 109 -5.75 5.93 -9.54
N GLN A 110 -4.83 6.33 -8.66
CA GLN A 110 -4.49 7.73 -8.40
C GLN A 110 -3.73 8.38 -9.57
N CYS A 111 -2.73 7.69 -10.12
CA CYS A 111 -1.81 8.29 -11.08
C CYS A 111 -2.21 8.08 -12.54
N GLY A 112 -3.12 7.15 -12.84
CA GLY A 112 -3.57 6.85 -14.21
C GLY A 112 -2.47 6.27 -15.13
N VAL A 113 -1.26 6.04 -14.59
CA VAL A 113 -0.13 5.45 -15.29
C VAL A 113 0.17 4.07 -14.75
N SER A 114 0.30 3.14 -15.69
CA SER A 114 0.86 1.81 -15.46
C SER A 114 2.38 1.90 -15.39
N VAL A 115 2.93 2.70 -14.47
CA VAL A 115 4.30 2.41 -14.03
C VAL A 115 4.20 1.04 -13.39
N SER A 116 4.73 0.04 -14.06
CA SER A 116 4.48 -1.36 -13.74
C SER A 116 5.79 -2.12 -13.72
N PRO A 117 5.83 -3.29 -13.06
CA PRO A 117 7.04 -4.08 -12.99
C PRO A 117 7.56 -4.45 -14.39
N ALA A 118 6.67 -4.53 -15.39
CA ALA A 118 7.02 -4.79 -16.78
C ALA A 118 8.02 -3.79 -17.36
N GLN A 119 7.97 -2.50 -16.98
CA GLN A 119 8.94 -1.51 -17.48
C GLN A 119 10.33 -1.69 -16.86
N LEU A 120 10.40 -2.13 -15.60
CA LEU A 120 11.66 -2.52 -14.98
C LEU A 120 12.13 -3.86 -15.52
N GLN A 121 11.23 -4.78 -15.84
CA GLN A 121 11.55 -6.07 -16.45
C GLN A 121 12.15 -5.90 -17.84
N MET A 122 11.62 -4.99 -18.67
CA MET A 122 12.24 -4.64 -19.95
C MET A 122 13.69 -4.20 -19.76
N LEU A 123 14.01 -3.44 -18.71
CA LEU A 123 15.39 -3.03 -18.42
C LEU A 123 16.29 -4.23 -18.04
N ILE A 124 15.73 -5.23 -17.34
CA ILE A 124 16.46 -6.44 -16.96
C ILE A 124 16.70 -7.35 -18.17
N ASP A 125 15.71 -7.45 -19.07
CA ASP A 125 15.78 -8.32 -20.24
C ASP A 125 16.63 -7.73 -21.39
N GLU A 126 16.80 -6.40 -21.42
CA GLU A 126 17.61 -5.68 -22.42
C GLU A 126 19.11 -5.62 -22.05
N LEU A 127 19.49 -5.98 -20.81
CA LEU A 127 20.86 -6.04 -20.31
C LEU A 127 21.38 -7.48 -20.23
#